data_AF-A0A380DKG2-F1
#
_entry.id   AF-A0A380DKG2-F1
#
_cell.length_a   1.000
_cell.length_b   1.000
_cell.length_c   1.000
_cell.angle_alpha   90.00
_cell.angle_beta   90.00
_cell.angle_gamma   90.00
#
_symmetry.space_group_name_H-M   'P 1'
#
loop_
_entity.id
_entity.type
_entity.pdbx_description
1 polymer ?
#
loop_
_entity_poly.entity_id
_entity_poly.type
_entity_poly.pdbx_seq_one_letter_code
_entity_poly.pdbx_strand_id
1 'polypeptide(L)'
;MKEVGFGTLNWVAVIIYLLAMLFIGVYFTKRASQSTNSFFTASGRLPSWVVGFSIYATTLSAITFMSTPEKAFLTDWSYIAGNIAIVAIIPLLIYFYVPFFKKLKVTSAYEYLEARFGPSIRVIGSLLFVVYHLGRVAIVIYLPTLAITSVSDMNPYIVASLVGLLCILYTFLGGFEGVVWSDFIQGVILLSGALVIIILGVYEH
;
A
#
# COMPACT_ATOMS: atom_id res chain seq x y z
N MET A 1 -5.55 -1.53 36.55
CA MET A 1 -4.73 -0.63 35.70
C MET A 1 -5.66 0.47 35.21
N LYS A 2 -5.30 1.75 35.35
CA LYS A 2 -6.08 2.83 34.72
C LYS A 2 -6.02 2.56 33.22
N GLU A 3 -7.16 2.36 32.56
CA GLU A 3 -7.18 2.32 31.11
C GLU A 3 -6.79 3.70 30.61
N VAL A 4 -5.52 3.84 30.24
CA VAL A 4 -5.03 5.03 29.56
C VAL A 4 -5.58 4.90 28.15
N GLY A 5 -6.77 5.45 27.91
CA GLY A 5 -7.35 5.51 26.57
C GLY A 5 -6.36 6.13 25.60
N PHE A 6 -6.49 5.85 24.30
CA PHE A 6 -5.56 6.24 23.23
C PHE A 6 -5.00 7.66 23.32
N GLY A 7 -5.73 8.60 23.89
CA GLY A 7 -5.26 9.95 24.21
C GLY A 7 -5.61 10.94 23.11
N THR A 8 -6.00 12.15 23.51
CA THR A 8 -6.53 13.16 22.58
C THR A 8 -5.53 13.54 21.49
N LEU A 9 -4.24 13.67 21.83
CA LEU A 9 -3.19 14.01 20.86
C LEU A 9 -3.02 12.92 19.79
N ASN A 10 -3.11 11.64 20.18
CA ASN A 10 -3.00 10.53 19.26
C ASN A 10 -4.21 10.48 18.31
N TRP A 11 -5.42 10.73 18.83
CA TRP A 11 -6.62 10.87 17.97
C TRP A 11 -6.49 12.02 16.98
N VAL A 12 -6.00 13.18 17.43
CA VAL A 12 -5.76 14.34 16.56
C VAL A 12 -4.76 13.98 15.44
N ALA A 13 -3.68 13.28 15.77
CA ALA A 13 -2.70 12.84 14.78
C ALA A 13 -3.33 11.90 13.73
N VAL A 14 -4.14 10.93 14.15
CA VAL A 14 -4.87 10.02 13.25
C VAL A 14 -5.82 10.78 12.33
N ILE A 15 -6.61 11.72 12.88
CA ILE A 15 -7.54 12.52 12.08
C ILE A 15 -6.80 13.39 11.05
N ILE A 16 -5.71 14.04 11.45
CA ILE A 16 -4.87 14.83 10.53
C ILE A 16 -4.33 13.95 9.41
N TYR A 17 -3.82 12.77 9.73
CA TYR A 17 -3.34 11.80 8.74
C TYR A 17 -4.43 11.40 7.74
N LEU A 18 -5.63 11.04 8.23
CA LEU A 18 -6.75 10.64 7.38
C LEU A 18 -7.22 11.78 6.47
N LEU A 19 -7.31 13.00 6.99
CA LEU A 19 -7.66 14.19 6.22
C LEU A 19 -6.59 14.53 5.18
N ALA A 20 -5.31 14.37 5.49
CA ALA A 20 -4.23 14.57 4.53
C ALA A 20 -4.33 13.58 3.35
N MET A 21 -4.65 12.30 3.63
CA MET A 21 -4.85 11.30 2.56
C MET A 21 -6.05 11.63 1.69
N LEU A 22 -7.17 12.04 2.29
CA LEU A 22 -8.35 12.47 1.54
C LEU A 22 -8.06 13.72 0.69
N PHE A 23 -7.31 14.68 1.24
CA PHE A 23 -6.89 15.88 0.52
C PHE A 23 -6.06 15.56 -0.72
N ILE A 24 -5.14 14.59 -0.63
CA ILE A 24 -4.36 14.12 -1.79
C ILE A 24 -5.31 13.57 -2.87
N GLY A 25 -6.27 12.72 -2.50
CA GLY A 25 -7.26 12.19 -3.44
C GLY A 25 -8.04 13.30 -4.15
N VAL A 26 -8.55 14.27 -3.39
CA VAL A 26 -9.28 15.44 -3.91
C VAL A 26 -8.40 16.30 -4.83
N TYR A 27 -7.14 16.53 -4.45
CA TYR A 27 -6.20 17.33 -5.22
C TYR A 27 -5.96 16.77 -6.63
N PHE A 28 -5.89 15.45 -6.77
CA PHE A 28 -5.66 14.79 -8.06
C PHE A 28 -6.93 14.54 -8.87
N THR A 29 -8.13 14.76 -8.33
CA THR A 29 -9.41 14.46 -8.99
C THR A 29 -9.55 15.07 -10.37
N LYS A 30 -9.22 16.36 -10.53
CA LYS A 30 -9.34 17.04 -11.82
C LYS A 30 -8.46 16.41 -12.92
N ARG A 31 -7.32 15.82 -12.54
CA ARG A 31 -6.43 15.13 -13.48
C ARG A 31 -6.90 13.70 -13.73
N ALA A 32 -7.31 13.00 -12.67
CA ALA A 32 -7.80 11.63 -12.76
C ALA A 32 -9.04 11.52 -13.66
N SER A 33 -9.95 12.50 -13.60
CA SER A 33 -11.22 12.48 -14.34
C SER A 33 -11.12 12.81 -15.83
N GLN A 34 -9.93 13.13 -16.36
CA GLN A 34 -9.79 13.58 -17.76
C GLN A 34 -9.98 12.46 -18.78
N SER A 35 -9.53 11.24 -18.45
CA SER A 35 -9.64 10.07 -19.31
C SER A 35 -9.30 8.79 -18.55
N THR A 36 -9.71 7.65 -19.10
CA THR A 36 -9.31 6.32 -18.60
C THR A 36 -7.78 6.19 -18.48
N ASN A 37 -7.03 6.72 -19.44
CA ASN A 37 -5.58 6.71 -19.39
C ASN A 37 -5.02 7.60 -18.27
N SER A 38 -5.65 8.75 -18.00
CA SER A 38 -5.26 9.60 -16.86
C SER A 38 -5.55 8.91 -15.53
N PHE A 39 -6.67 8.20 -15.43
CA PHE A 39 -7.05 7.46 -14.24
C PHE A 39 -6.10 6.29 -13.93
N PHE A 40 -5.77 5.45 -14.92
CA PHE A 40 -5.01 4.22 -14.67
C PHE A 40 -3.48 4.35 -14.80
N THR A 41 -2.98 5.33 -15.56
CA THR A 41 -1.52 5.44 -15.83
C THR A 41 -0.94 6.81 -15.51
N ALA A 42 -1.77 7.74 -15.02
CA ALA A 42 -1.42 9.17 -14.90
C ALA A 42 -0.90 9.77 -16.22
N SER A 43 -1.26 9.17 -17.37
CA SER A 43 -0.70 9.49 -18.70
C SER A 43 0.83 9.54 -18.74
N GLY A 44 1.53 8.76 -17.92
CA GLY A 44 2.99 8.71 -17.87
C GLY A 44 3.66 9.97 -17.28
N ARG A 45 2.92 10.85 -16.59
CA ARG A 45 3.45 12.09 -16.00
C ARG A 45 4.30 11.89 -14.74
N LEU A 46 4.23 10.70 -14.12
CA LEU A 46 4.84 10.45 -12.81
C LEU A 46 6.36 10.26 -12.93
N PRO A 47 7.16 10.91 -12.06
CA PRO A 47 8.60 10.67 -11.99
C PRO A 47 8.89 9.22 -11.60
N SER A 48 9.89 8.60 -12.25
CA SER A 48 10.20 7.17 -12.05
C SER A 48 10.59 6.82 -10.61
N TRP A 49 11.19 7.74 -9.87
CA TRP A 49 11.56 7.51 -8.47
C TRP A 49 10.32 7.41 -7.56
N VAL A 50 9.27 8.21 -7.79
CA VAL A 50 8.01 8.15 -7.02
C VAL A 50 7.30 6.84 -7.32
N VAL A 51 7.23 6.45 -8.60
CA VAL A 51 6.64 5.17 -9.02
C VAL A 51 7.40 3.99 -8.40
N GLY A 52 8.73 4.02 -8.43
CA GLY A 52 9.56 2.98 -7.81
C GLY A 52 9.31 2.87 -6.30
N PHE A 53 9.22 4.01 -5.61
CA PHE A 53 8.89 4.02 -4.19
C PHE A 53 7.47 3.51 -3.91
N SER A 54 6.47 3.91 -4.70
CA SER A 54 5.09 3.42 -4.55
C SER A 54 5.00 1.90 -4.77
N ILE A 55 5.75 1.33 -5.72
CA ILE A 55 5.85 -0.13 -5.88
C ILE A 55 6.37 -0.77 -4.59
N TYR A 56 7.42 -0.21 -3.99
CA TYR A 56 7.94 -0.70 -2.72
C TYR A 56 6.93 -0.54 -1.57
N ALA A 57 6.33 0.64 -1.42
CA ALA A 57 5.32 0.92 -0.41
C ALA A 57 4.08 0.01 -0.54
N THR A 58 3.61 -0.28 -1.76
CA THR A 58 2.52 -1.24 -2.03
C THR A 58 2.85 -2.65 -1.51
N THR A 59 4.14 -3.05 -1.56
CA THR A 59 4.58 -4.33 -1.00
C THR A 59 4.74 -4.31 0.52
N LEU A 60 5.10 -3.15 1.10
CA LEU A 60 5.15 -2.91 2.53
C LEU A 60 3.74 -2.68 3.09
N SER A 61 3.12 -3.75 3.58
CA SER A 61 1.79 -3.67 4.18
C SER A 61 1.85 -3.66 5.71
N ALA A 62 0.70 -3.39 6.34
CA ALA A 62 0.51 -3.58 7.79
C ALA A 62 0.88 -5.01 8.23
N ILE A 63 0.70 -6.02 7.35
CA ILE A 63 1.11 -7.41 7.62
C ILE A 63 2.62 -7.45 7.83
N THR A 64 3.38 -6.90 6.91
CA THR A 64 4.85 -6.87 7.00
C THR A 64 5.30 -6.11 8.25
N PHE A 65 4.67 -4.97 8.54
CA PHE A 65 5.03 -4.12 9.67
C PHE A 65 4.79 -4.77 11.03
N MET A 66 3.69 -5.51 11.19
CA MET A 66 3.37 -6.19 12.46
C MET A 66 4.02 -7.58 12.56
N SER A 67 3.93 -8.40 11.52
CA SER A 67 4.36 -9.80 11.58
C SER A 67 5.87 -9.99 11.49
N THR A 68 6.62 -9.07 10.86
CA THR A 68 8.08 -9.25 10.73
C THR A 68 8.80 -9.07 12.08
N PRO A 69 8.55 -7.99 12.85
CA PRO A 69 9.12 -7.85 14.19
C PRO A 69 8.66 -8.95 15.15
N GLU A 70 7.37 -9.32 15.11
CA GLU A 70 6.83 -10.41 15.92
C GLU A 70 7.58 -11.72 15.67
N LYS A 71 7.78 -12.09 14.41
CA LYS A 71 8.52 -13.30 14.07
C LYS A 71 9.99 -13.23 14.48
N ALA A 72 10.64 -12.09 14.28
CA ALA A 72 12.02 -11.91 14.71
C ALA A 72 12.18 -12.02 16.23
N PHE A 73 11.18 -11.56 16.98
CA PHE A 73 11.13 -11.68 18.44
C PHE A 73 10.88 -13.12 18.91
N LEU A 74 9.97 -13.84 18.26
CA LEU A 74 9.60 -15.20 18.66
C LEU A 74 10.56 -16.28 18.15
N THR A 75 11.21 -16.06 17.00
CA THR A 75 12.06 -17.08 16.36
C THR A 75 13.45 -16.54 16.00
N ASP A 76 13.60 -15.97 14.82
CA ASP A 76 14.89 -15.64 14.21
C ASP A 76 14.72 -14.64 13.05
N TRP A 77 15.83 -14.29 12.41
CA TRP A 77 15.87 -13.28 11.35
C TRP A 77 15.77 -13.89 9.94
N SER A 78 15.31 -15.14 9.80
CA SER A 78 15.26 -15.86 8.51
C SER A 78 14.48 -15.12 7.41
N TYR A 79 13.50 -14.29 7.79
CA TYR A 79 12.73 -13.46 6.84
C TYR A 79 13.58 -12.39 6.12
N ILE A 80 14.77 -12.04 6.62
CA ILE A 80 15.67 -11.11 5.92
C ILE A 80 16.14 -11.70 4.59
N ALA A 81 16.28 -13.02 4.47
CA ALA A 81 16.71 -13.69 3.25
C ALA A 81 15.75 -13.41 2.08
N GLY A 82 14.44 -13.35 2.35
CA GLY A 82 13.43 -12.99 1.35
C GLY A 82 13.60 -11.55 0.84
N ASN A 83 13.86 -10.61 1.75
CA ASN A 83 14.10 -9.21 1.38
C ASN A 83 15.39 -9.05 0.55
N ILE A 84 16.46 -9.76 0.93
CA ILE A 84 17.73 -9.78 0.17
C ILE A 84 17.50 -10.36 -1.23
N ALA A 85 16.74 -11.45 -1.36
CA ALA A 85 16.41 -12.06 -2.66
C ALA A 85 15.61 -11.09 -3.55
N ILE A 86 14.66 -10.34 -2.99
CA ILE A 86 13.93 -9.29 -3.72
C ILE A 86 14.90 -8.23 -4.23
N VAL A 87 15.80 -7.71 -3.38
CA VAL A 87 16.78 -6.70 -3.81
C VAL A 87 17.70 -7.26 -4.91
N ALA A 88 18.13 -8.51 -4.79
CA ALA A 88 19.00 -9.17 -5.76
C ALA A 88 18.36 -9.36 -7.14
N ILE A 89 17.03 -9.58 -7.23
CA ILE A 89 16.35 -9.78 -8.52
C ILE A 89 15.96 -8.46 -9.21
N ILE A 90 15.91 -7.33 -8.50
CA ILE A 90 15.51 -6.02 -9.05
C ILE A 90 16.29 -5.63 -10.32
N PRO A 91 17.65 -5.72 -10.38
CA PRO A 91 18.39 -5.38 -11.58
C PRO A 91 17.95 -6.20 -12.81
N LEU A 92 17.63 -7.48 -12.59
CA LEU A 92 17.17 -8.38 -13.64
C LEU A 92 15.76 -7.98 -14.12
N LEU A 93 14.86 -7.63 -13.20
CA LEU A 93 13.53 -7.11 -13.55
C LEU A 93 13.61 -5.78 -14.33
N ILE A 94 14.50 -4.87 -13.91
CA ILE A 94 14.71 -3.59 -14.60
C ILE A 94 15.26 -3.82 -16.01
N TYR A 95 16.21 -4.74 -16.19
CA TYR A 95 16.84 -4.96 -17.49
C TYR A 95 15.94 -5.72 -18.47
N PHE A 96 15.21 -6.75 -18.01
CA PHE A 96 14.44 -7.62 -18.89
C PHE A 96 12.93 -7.29 -18.93
N TYR A 97 12.30 -7.10 -17.77
CA TYR A 97 10.84 -7.00 -17.68
C TYR A 97 10.33 -5.58 -17.95
N VAL A 98 11.01 -4.54 -17.46
CA VAL A 98 10.57 -3.16 -17.67
C VAL A 98 10.56 -2.77 -19.17
N PRO A 99 11.60 -3.04 -19.97
CA PRO A 99 11.58 -2.71 -21.40
C PRO A 99 10.54 -3.53 -22.15
N PHE A 100 10.33 -4.78 -21.75
CA PHE A 100 9.33 -5.67 -22.32
C PHE A 100 7.92 -5.08 -22.18
N PHE A 101 7.49 -4.74 -20.95
CA PHE A 101 6.16 -4.17 -20.72
C PHE A 101 6.00 -2.75 -21.28
N LYS A 102 7.06 -1.93 -21.28
CA LYS A 102 7.01 -0.60 -21.90
C LYS A 102 6.74 -0.66 -23.41
N LYS A 103 7.24 -1.68 -24.12
CA LYS A 103 7.00 -1.86 -25.57
C LYS A 103 5.55 -2.26 -25.88
N LEU A 104 4.91 -3.00 -24.97
CA LEU A 104 3.54 -3.49 -25.16
C LEU A 104 2.48 -2.39 -25.04
N LYS A 105 2.79 -1.25 -24.38
CA LYS A 105 1.86 -0.13 -24.14
C LYS A 105 0.50 -0.58 -23.57
N VAL A 106 0.53 -1.62 -22.73
CA VAL A 106 -0.64 -2.21 -22.10
C VAL A 106 -1.02 -1.48 -20.83
N THR A 107 -2.31 -1.44 -20.50
CA THR A 107 -2.77 -0.88 -19.21
C THR A 107 -2.78 -1.94 -18.12
N SER A 108 -2.98 -3.21 -18.50
CA SER A 108 -2.90 -4.37 -17.63
C SER A 108 -1.79 -5.32 -18.07
N ALA A 109 -1.02 -5.84 -17.11
CA ALA A 109 -0.02 -6.87 -17.39
C ALA A 109 -0.64 -8.13 -18.04
N TYR A 110 -1.92 -8.41 -17.79
CA TYR A 110 -2.64 -9.55 -18.36
C TYR A 110 -2.98 -9.40 -19.84
N GLU A 111 -2.90 -8.21 -20.42
CA GLU A 111 -3.01 -8.02 -21.88
C GLU A 111 -1.89 -8.75 -22.63
N TYR A 112 -0.72 -8.91 -22.00
CA TYR A 112 0.34 -9.75 -22.55
C TYR A 112 -0.12 -11.22 -22.70
N LEU A 113 -0.88 -11.74 -21.73
CA LEU A 113 -1.38 -13.11 -21.79
C LEU A 113 -2.32 -13.31 -22.98
N GLU A 114 -3.13 -12.31 -23.31
CA GLU A 114 -3.96 -12.36 -24.51
C GLU A 114 -3.11 -12.37 -25.78
N ALA A 115 -2.14 -11.47 -25.88
CA ALA A 115 -1.24 -11.41 -27.04
C ALA A 115 -0.46 -12.73 -27.26
N ARG A 116 -0.17 -13.46 -26.18
CA ARG A 116 0.65 -14.69 -26.23
C ARG A 116 -0.15 -15.99 -26.33
N PHE A 117 -1.31 -16.05 -25.66
CA PHE A 117 -2.07 -17.29 -25.43
C PHE A 117 -3.58 -17.17 -25.74
N GLY A 118 -4.06 -15.97 -26.04
CA GLY A 118 -5.47 -15.70 -26.35
C GLY A 118 -6.30 -15.17 -25.18
N PRO A 119 -7.51 -14.67 -25.47
CA PRO A 119 -8.32 -13.87 -24.54
C PRO A 119 -8.75 -14.63 -23.29
N SER A 120 -8.98 -15.94 -23.38
CA SER A 120 -9.35 -16.78 -22.23
C SER A 120 -8.32 -16.73 -21.10
N ILE A 121 -7.03 -16.74 -21.44
CA ILE A 121 -5.94 -16.73 -20.45
C ILE A 121 -5.81 -15.35 -19.80
N ARG A 122 -6.06 -14.26 -20.55
CA ARG A 122 -6.17 -12.91 -19.96
C ARG A 122 -7.29 -12.82 -18.94
N VAL A 123 -8.47 -13.34 -19.26
CA VAL A 123 -9.63 -13.30 -18.36
C VAL A 123 -9.34 -14.10 -17.09
N ILE A 124 -8.83 -15.33 -17.22
CA ILE A 124 -8.48 -16.17 -16.07
C ILE A 124 -7.42 -15.47 -15.19
N GLY A 125 -6.34 -14.96 -15.79
CA GLY A 125 -5.29 -14.26 -15.04
C GLY A 125 -5.79 -13.01 -14.33
N SER A 126 -6.63 -12.21 -15.00
CA SER A 126 -7.23 -11.01 -14.42
C SER A 126 -8.20 -11.35 -13.28
N LEU A 127 -9.01 -12.40 -13.43
CA LEU A 127 -9.96 -12.82 -12.40
C LEU A 127 -9.24 -13.33 -11.15
N LEU A 128 -8.23 -14.18 -11.32
CA LEU A 128 -7.42 -14.69 -10.21
C LEU A 128 -6.74 -13.55 -9.45
N PHE A 129 -6.22 -12.54 -10.17
CA PHE A 129 -5.64 -11.35 -9.56
C PHE A 129 -6.64 -10.56 -8.73
N VAL A 130 -7.84 -10.33 -9.26
CA VAL A 130 -8.92 -9.60 -8.56
C VAL A 130 -9.33 -10.36 -7.31
N VAL A 131 -9.59 -11.67 -7.42
CA VAL A 131 -9.99 -12.51 -6.27
C VAL A 131 -8.93 -12.52 -5.18
N TYR A 132 -7.64 -12.67 -5.55
CA TYR A 132 -6.53 -12.60 -4.60
C TYR A 132 -6.47 -11.24 -3.89
N HIS A 133 -6.62 -10.14 -4.63
CA HIS A 133 -6.56 -8.79 -4.05
C HIS A 133 -7.76 -8.48 -3.17
N LEU A 134 -8.95 -9.00 -3.46
CA LEU A 134 -10.11 -8.86 -2.57
C LEU A 134 -9.83 -9.47 -1.19
N GLY A 135 -9.26 -10.69 -1.15
CA GLY A 135 -8.86 -11.33 0.10
C GLY A 135 -7.75 -10.55 0.83
N ARG A 136 -6.73 -10.08 0.08
CA ARG A 136 -5.64 -9.28 0.64
C ARG A 136 -6.14 -7.98 1.27
N VAL A 137 -7.03 -7.25 0.60
CA VAL A 137 -7.57 -5.96 1.10
C VAL A 137 -8.33 -6.17 2.41
N ALA A 138 -9.11 -7.24 2.55
CA ALA A 138 -9.80 -7.55 3.80
C ALA A 138 -8.82 -7.71 4.98
N ILE A 139 -7.72 -8.45 4.77
CA ILE A 139 -6.67 -8.64 5.78
C ILE A 139 -5.97 -7.31 6.10
N VAL A 140 -5.65 -6.52 5.07
CA VAL A 140 -4.96 -5.23 5.24
C VAL A 140 -5.83 -4.20 5.99
N ILE A 141 -7.16 -4.23 5.85
CA ILE A 141 -8.09 -3.40 6.65
C ILE A 141 -8.23 -3.93 8.08
N TYR A 142 -8.18 -5.25 8.26
CA TYR A 142 -8.33 -5.87 9.57
C TYR A 142 -7.21 -5.49 10.55
N LEU A 143 -5.96 -5.41 10.10
CA LEU A 143 -4.82 -5.09 10.97
C LEU A 143 -4.87 -3.70 11.64
N PRO A 144 -5.10 -2.58 10.93
CA PRO A 144 -5.27 -1.28 11.58
C PRO A 144 -6.55 -1.22 12.42
N THR A 145 -7.59 -1.97 12.05
CA THR A 145 -8.79 -2.12 12.89
C THR A 145 -8.43 -2.72 14.24
N LEU A 146 -7.72 -3.84 14.24
CA LEU A 146 -7.24 -4.51 15.44
C LEU A 146 -6.36 -3.59 16.30
N ALA A 147 -5.45 -2.83 15.66
CA ALA A 147 -4.56 -1.90 16.34
C ALA A 147 -5.30 -0.72 17.01
N ILE A 148 -6.38 -0.20 16.41
CA ILE A 148 -7.18 0.88 17.02
C ILE A 148 -8.04 0.33 18.16
N THR A 149 -8.65 -0.84 17.99
CA THR A 149 -9.54 -1.44 18.99
C THR A 149 -8.79 -2.02 20.19
N SER A 150 -7.48 -2.24 20.10
CA SER A 150 -6.68 -2.66 21.25
C SER A 150 -6.35 -1.52 22.22
N VAL A 151 -6.54 -0.27 21.79
CA VAL A 151 -6.23 0.96 22.56
C VAL A 151 -7.44 1.89 22.71
N SER A 152 -8.62 1.45 22.27
CA SER A 152 -9.88 2.20 22.36
C SER A 152 -11.10 1.28 22.41
N ASP A 153 -12.19 1.77 23.00
CA ASP A 153 -13.48 1.06 23.08
C ASP A 153 -14.32 1.16 21.79
N MET A 154 -13.70 1.52 20.66
CA MET A 154 -14.42 1.67 19.40
C MET A 154 -14.91 0.33 18.87
N ASN A 155 -16.12 0.33 18.30
CA ASN A 155 -16.62 -0.86 17.64
C ASN A 155 -15.76 -1.20 16.40
N PRO A 156 -15.21 -2.43 16.28
CA PRO A 156 -14.34 -2.82 15.16
C PRO A 156 -15.01 -2.66 13.79
N TYR A 157 -16.31 -2.88 13.69
CA TYR A 157 -17.05 -2.71 12.43
C TYR A 157 -17.08 -1.25 11.98
N ILE A 158 -17.16 -0.30 12.92
CA ILE A 158 -17.13 1.13 12.63
C ILE A 158 -15.73 1.52 12.14
N VAL A 159 -14.69 1.09 12.83
CA VAL A 159 -13.28 1.38 12.46
C VAL A 159 -12.96 0.82 11.08
N ALA A 160 -13.27 -0.46 10.83
CA ALA A 160 -13.05 -1.10 9.53
C ALA A 160 -13.81 -0.38 8.41
N SER A 161 -15.06 0.02 8.66
CA SER A 161 -15.87 0.75 7.68
C SER A 161 -15.30 2.13 7.37
N LEU A 162 -14.81 2.85 8.38
CA LEU A 162 -14.18 4.17 8.19
C LEU A 162 -12.88 4.06 7.40
N VAL A 163 -11.99 3.13 7.77
CA VAL A 163 -10.72 2.90 7.07
C VAL A 163 -10.98 2.50 5.61
N GLY A 164 -11.90 1.54 5.39
CA GLY A 164 -12.27 1.08 4.05
C GLY A 164 -12.89 2.19 3.20
N LEU A 165 -13.86 2.92 3.75
CA LEU A 165 -14.54 4.00 3.03
C LEU A 165 -13.58 5.13 2.66
N LEU A 166 -12.73 5.58 3.59
CA LEU A 166 -11.74 6.61 3.30
C LEU A 166 -10.74 6.15 2.25
N CYS A 167 -10.28 4.89 2.32
CA CYS A 167 -9.40 4.29 1.33
C CYS A 167 -10.03 4.28 -0.06
N ILE A 168 -11.29 3.84 -0.17
CA ILE A 168 -12.06 3.87 -1.42
C ILE A 168 -12.17 5.31 -1.93
N LEU A 169 -12.53 6.27 -1.08
CA LEU A 169 -12.76 7.66 -1.48
C LEU A 169 -11.48 8.29 -2.04
N TYR A 170 -10.36 8.28 -1.30
CA TYR A 170 -9.15 8.95 -1.80
C TYR A 170 -8.56 8.25 -3.02
N THR A 171 -8.70 6.92 -3.10
CA THR A 171 -8.22 6.13 -4.25
C THR A 171 -9.06 6.40 -5.50
N PHE A 172 -10.39 6.40 -5.35
CA PHE A 172 -11.32 6.69 -6.43
C PHE A 172 -11.19 8.13 -6.93
N LEU A 173 -11.05 9.09 -6.01
CA LEU A 173 -10.86 10.50 -6.36
C LEU A 173 -9.49 10.75 -6.99
N GLY A 174 -8.42 10.16 -6.46
CA GLY A 174 -7.06 10.45 -6.88
C GLY A 174 -6.61 9.74 -8.16
N GLY A 175 -7.24 8.61 -8.51
CA GLY A 175 -6.73 7.70 -9.54
C GLY A 175 -5.31 7.22 -9.25
N PHE A 176 -4.64 6.65 -10.26
CA PHE A 176 -3.27 6.15 -10.13
C PHE A 176 -2.28 7.22 -9.69
N GLU A 177 -2.43 8.47 -10.15
CA GLU A 177 -1.57 9.59 -9.75
C GLU A 177 -1.68 9.87 -8.25
N GLY A 178 -2.90 9.95 -7.72
CA GLY A 178 -3.15 10.15 -6.29
C GLY A 178 -2.65 8.99 -5.43
N VAL A 179 -2.87 7.75 -5.86
CA VAL A 179 -2.39 6.55 -5.17
C VAL A 179 -0.86 6.55 -5.05
N VAL A 180 -0.14 6.82 -6.14
CA VAL A 180 1.33 6.82 -6.14
C VAL A 180 1.90 7.88 -5.18
N TRP A 181 1.27 9.06 -5.09
CA TRP A 181 1.68 10.09 -4.14
C TRP A 181 1.28 9.78 -2.70
N SER A 182 0.09 9.22 -2.47
CA SER A 182 -0.30 8.77 -1.13
C SER A 182 0.60 7.65 -0.63
N ASP A 183 0.95 6.69 -1.48
CA ASP A 183 1.87 5.59 -1.16
C ASP A 183 3.25 6.12 -0.74
N PHE A 184 3.75 7.13 -1.45
CA PHE A 184 5.01 7.78 -1.09
C PHE A 184 4.96 8.37 0.32
N ILE A 185 3.92 9.15 0.61
CA ILE A 185 3.76 9.80 1.92
C ILE A 185 3.56 8.76 3.02
N GLN A 186 2.69 7.77 2.79
CA GLN A 186 2.41 6.69 3.73
C GLN A 186 3.66 5.84 4.00
N GLY A 187 4.44 5.52 2.97
CA GLY A 187 5.68 4.76 3.13
C GLY A 187 6.74 5.53 3.91
N VAL A 188 6.88 6.85 3.68
CA VAL A 188 7.77 7.69 4.50
C VAL A 188 7.32 7.72 5.96
N ILE A 189 6.02 7.89 6.22
CA ILE A 189 5.45 7.85 7.58
C ILE A 189 5.74 6.49 8.23
N LEU A 190 5.47 5.39 7.53
CA LEU A 190 5.69 4.02 8.02
C LEU A 190 7.17 3.78 8.37
N LEU A 191 8.10 4.12 7.48
CA LEU A 191 9.53 3.92 7.68
C LEU A 191 10.08 4.81 8.81
N SER A 192 9.65 6.07 8.87
CA SER A 192 10.03 6.97 9.96
C SER A 192 9.50 6.49 11.31
N GLY A 193 8.25 5.98 11.35
CA GLY A 193 7.66 5.37 12.53
C GLY A 193 8.41 4.13 12.99
N ALA A 194 8.77 3.23 12.07
CA ALA A 194 9.61 2.07 12.38
C ALA A 194 10.96 2.49 12.99
N LEU A 195 11.61 3.49 12.41
CA LEU A 195 12.90 3.99 12.88
C LEU A 195 12.79 4.60 14.29
N VAL A 196 11.75 5.39 14.55
CA VAL A 196 11.48 5.95 15.89
C VAL A 196 11.22 4.84 16.91
N ILE A 197 10.43 3.81 16.56
CA ILE A 197 10.18 2.66 17.43
C ILE A 197 11.49 1.94 17.77
N ILE A 198 12.36 1.70 16.78
CA ILE A 198 13.66 1.06 17.00
C ILE A 198 14.53 1.91 17.93
N ILE A 199 14.61 3.22 17.69
CA ILE A 199 15.38 4.15 18.53
C ILE A 199 14.88 4.10 19.97
N LEU A 200 13.57 4.33 20.19
CA LEU A 200 12.99 4.32 21.53
C LEU A 200 13.16 2.96 22.22
N GLY A 201 12.97 1.87 21.49
CA GLY A 201 13.17 0.51 22.01
C GLY A 201 14.62 0.20 22.43
N VAL A 202 15.61 0.88 21.85
CA VAL A 202 17.02 0.78 22.27
C VAL A 202 17.32 1.72 23.45
N TYR A 203 16.68 2.88 23.54
CA TYR A 203 16.90 3.86 24.61
C TYR A 203 16.17 3.52 25.92
N GLU A 204 15.00 2.89 25.85
CA GLU A 204 14.18 2.52 27.02
C GLU A 204 14.53 1.14 27.60
N HIS A 205 15.46 0.42 26.97
CA HIS A 205 16.06 -0.83 27.47
C HIS A 205 17.39 -0.57 28.17
#